data_AF-A0A9W7EUX1-F1
#
_entry.id   AF-A0A9W7EUX1-F1
#
_cell.length_a   1.000
_cell.length_b   1.000
_cell.length_c   1.000
_cell.angle_alpha   90.00
_cell.angle_beta   90.00
_cell.angle_gamma   90.00
#
_symmetry.space_group_name_H-M   'P 1'
#
loop_
_entity.id
_entity.type
_entity.pdbx_description
1 polymer ?
#
loop_
_entity_poly.entity_id
_entity_poly.type
_entity_poly.pdbx_seq_one_letter_code
_entity_poly.pdbx_strand_id
1 'polypeptide(L)'
;MTRALQTLSIVKGVISGSGVDLPSERVVEDLREIELYTWQGRLKSDLELQFPEQWKAWKTDPEGFCLDGKSPLRDLWGRVETSWDVILNDGFESNDDYDDNDITLIICHGALGKCMIQNALGVRDFRNVEYALENCEAVEIKAGRWRRLHPVESEWK
;
A
#
# COMPACT_ATOMS: atom_id res chain seq x y z
N MET A 1 -17.59 4.62 -6.66
CA MET A 1 -16.80 4.68 -5.42
C MET A 1 -15.84 3.50 -5.44
N THR A 2 -14.53 3.73 -5.29
CA THR A 2 -13.53 2.64 -5.27
C THR A 2 -13.64 1.83 -3.98
N ARG A 3 -13.07 0.61 -3.93
CA ARG A 3 -13.10 -0.23 -2.72
C ARG A 3 -12.47 0.47 -1.52
N ALA A 4 -11.37 1.22 -1.73
CA ALA A 4 -10.72 2.00 -0.68
C ALA A 4 -11.63 3.07 -0.08
N LEU A 5 -12.37 3.82 -0.92
CA LEU A 5 -13.33 4.83 -0.44
C LEU A 5 -14.52 4.20 0.29
N GLN A 6 -14.95 2.99 -0.11
CA GLN A 6 -15.96 2.24 0.63
C GLN A 6 -15.46 1.84 2.02
N THR A 7 -14.22 1.34 2.12
CA THR A 7 -13.57 1.05 3.41
C THR A 7 -13.49 2.30 4.28
N LEU A 8 -13.06 3.44 3.72
CA LEU A 8 -13.01 4.72 4.44
C LEU A 8 -14.39 5.12 4.97
N SER A 9 -15.44 4.98 4.15
CA SER A 9 -16.80 5.30 4.57
C SER A 9 -17.27 4.46 5.76
N ILE A 10 -16.89 3.18 5.80
CA ILE A 10 -17.20 2.29 6.93
C ILE A 10 -16.42 2.72 8.17
N VAL A 11 -15.11 2.96 8.04
CA VAL A 11 -14.24 3.41 9.14
C VAL A 11 -14.76 4.71 9.75
N LYS A 12 -15.09 5.70 8.91
CA LYS A 12 -15.70 6.96 9.36
C LYS A 12 -16.99 6.73 10.14
N GLY A 13 -17.89 5.88 9.63
CA GLY A 13 -19.14 5.57 10.32
C GLY A 13 -18.95 4.99 11.72
N VAL A 14 -17.93 4.14 11.91
CA VAL A 14 -17.59 3.57 13.23
C VAL A 14 -16.95 4.62 14.14
N ILE A 15 -16.01 5.41 13.63
CA ILE A 15 -15.27 6.40 14.42
C ILE A 15 -16.16 7.56 14.87
N SER A 16 -17.03 8.08 13.99
CA SER A 16 -18.01 9.11 14.36
C SER A 16 -18.94 8.65 15.48
N GLY A 17 -19.26 7.35 15.56
CA GLY A 17 -20.01 6.77 16.67
C GLY A 17 -19.27 6.74 18.01
N SER A 18 -17.94 6.92 17.99
CA SER A 18 -17.06 6.91 19.16
C SER A 18 -16.74 8.31 19.69
N GLY A 19 -17.27 9.37 19.06
CA GLY A 19 -17.08 10.76 19.48
C GLY A 19 -15.74 11.39 19.09
N VAL A 20 -14.94 10.71 18.26
CA VAL A 20 -13.72 11.25 17.65
C VAL A 20 -14.08 11.91 16.33
N ASP A 21 -13.67 13.17 16.16
CA ASP A 21 -13.81 13.87 14.89
C ASP A 21 -12.59 13.56 14.01
N LEU A 22 -12.86 13.19 12.75
CA LEU A 22 -11.80 12.88 11.80
C LEU A 22 -11.51 14.11 10.94
N PRO A 23 -10.24 14.36 10.58
CA PRO A 23 -9.93 15.39 9.61
C PRO A 23 -10.58 15.10 8.25
N SER A 24 -10.67 16.12 7.41
CA SER A 24 -11.11 15.96 6.03
C SER A 24 -10.22 14.95 5.31
N GLU A 25 -10.83 14.02 4.57
CA GLU A 25 -10.08 13.05 3.79
C GLU A 25 -9.40 13.71 2.60
N ARG A 26 -8.24 13.15 2.23
CA ARG A 26 -7.56 13.50 0.98
C ARG A 26 -7.48 12.26 0.10
N VAL A 27 -7.89 12.41 -1.16
CA VAL A 27 -7.73 11.36 -2.17
C VAL A 27 -6.41 11.61 -2.89
N VAL A 28 -5.49 10.66 -2.76
CA VAL A 28 -4.21 10.66 -3.48
C VAL A 28 -4.28 9.56 -4.54
N GLU A 29 -4.33 9.96 -5.82
CA GLU A 29 -4.49 9.03 -6.94
C GLU A 29 -3.38 7.98 -6.97
N ASP A 30 -2.15 8.36 -6.63
CA ASP A 30 -1.00 7.46 -6.64
C ASP A 30 -1.03 6.36 -5.57
N LEU A 31 -1.98 6.39 -4.64
CA LEU A 31 -2.28 5.28 -3.72
C LEU A 31 -3.07 4.12 -4.36
N ARG A 32 -3.38 4.20 -5.65
CA ARG A 32 -4.04 3.14 -6.43
C ARG A 32 -3.21 1.85 -6.51
N GLU A 33 -3.85 0.72 -6.76
CA GLU A 33 -3.19 -0.59 -6.86
C GLU A 33 -2.15 -0.66 -8.00
N ILE A 34 -1.27 -1.67 -7.96
CA ILE A 34 -0.37 -1.99 -9.07
C ILE A 34 -1.14 -2.15 -10.39
N GLU A 35 -0.61 -1.56 -11.46
CA GLU A 35 -1.19 -1.67 -12.79
C GLU A 35 -0.59 -2.84 -13.56
N LEU A 36 -1.43 -3.79 -13.91
CA LEU A 36 -1.05 -4.93 -14.75
C LEU A 36 -1.56 -4.79 -16.20
N TYR A 37 -1.93 -3.58 -16.63
CA TYR A 37 -2.29 -3.24 -18.02
C TYR A 37 -3.18 -4.28 -18.72
N THR A 38 -2.74 -4.91 -19.81
CA THR A 38 -3.52 -5.92 -20.56
C THR A 38 -3.91 -7.16 -19.74
N TRP A 39 -3.28 -7.37 -18.59
CA TRP A 39 -3.64 -8.42 -17.63
C TRP A 39 -4.72 -7.99 -16.63
N GLN A 40 -5.08 -6.70 -16.54
CA GLN A 40 -6.15 -6.25 -15.65
C GLN A 40 -7.48 -6.96 -15.98
N GLY A 41 -8.15 -7.43 -14.93
CA GLY A 41 -9.42 -8.15 -15.05
C GLY A 41 -9.29 -9.61 -15.51
N ARG A 42 -8.09 -10.10 -15.82
CA ARG A 42 -7.86 -11.51 -16.16
C ARG A 42 -7.66 -12.37 -14.90
N LEU A 43 -8.08 -13.63 -14.99
CA LEU A 43 -7.81 -14.61 -13.94
C LEU A 43 -6.34 -15.03 -13.97
N LYS A 44 -5.76 -15.28 -12.79
CA LYS A 44 -4.38 -15.79 -12.68
C LYS A 44 -4.19 -17.10 -13.47
N SER A 45 -5.19 -18.00 -13.40
CA SER A 45 -5.19 -19.26 -14.16
C SER A 45 -5.15 -19.05 -15.68
N ASP A 46 -5.82 -18.01 -16.18
CA ASP A 46 -5.84 -17.70 -17.61
C ASP A 46 -4.49 -17.12 -18.05
N LEU A 47 -3.86 -16.30 -17.21
CA LEU A 47 -2.52 -15.77 -17.46
C LEU A 47 -1.47 -16.89 -17.46
N GLU A 48 -1.56 -17.82 -16.51
CA GLU A 48 -0.70 -19.00 -16.45
C GLU A 48 -0.81 -19.88 -17.69
N LEU A 49 -2.03 -20.05 -18.21
CA LEU A 49 -2.29 -20.87 -19.39
C LEU A 49 -1.91 -20.16 -20.70
N GLN A 50 -2.25 -18.88 -20.85
CA GLN A 50 -2.09 -18.13 -22.11
C GLN A 50 -0.69 -17.51 -22.25
N PHE A 51 -0.06 -17.13 -21.14
CA PHE A 51 1.22 -16.41 -21.11
C PHE A 51 2.20 -17.04 -20.10
N PRO A 52 2.51 -18.36 -20.19
CA PRO A 52 3.27 -19.06 -19.16
C PRO A 52 4.68 -18.49 -18.95
N GLU A 53 5.35 -18.05 -20.02
CA GLU A 53 6.69 -17.48 -19.94
C GLU A 53 6.68 -16.10 -19.29
N GLN A 54 5.77 -15.22 -19.70
CA GLN A 54 5.61 -13.89 -19.09
C GLN A 54 5.15 -14.01 -17.63
N TRP A 55 4.22 -14.92 -17.33
CA TRP A 55 3.80 -15.19 -15.96
C TRP A 55 4.96 -15.68 -15.09
N LYS A 56 5.78 -16.60 -15.61
CA LYS A 56 6.99 -17.03 -14.93
C LYS A 56 7.95 -15.86 -14.69
N ALA A 57 8.20 -15.04 -15.70
CA ALA A 57 9.06 -13.85 -15.59
C ALA A 57 8.56 -12.89 -14.50
N TRP A 58 7.26 -12.58 -14.49
CA TRP A 58 6.62 -11.76 -13.46
C TRP A 58 6.81 -12.34 -12.05
N LYS A 59 6.66 -13.66 -11.90
CA LYS A 59 6.82 -14.33 -10.61
C LYS A 59 8.27 -14.40 -10.14
N THR A 60 9.22 -14.53 -11.06
CA THR A 60 10.65 -14.70 -10.73
C THR A 60 11.37 -13.39 -10.54
N ASP A 61 11.11 -12.40 -11.40
CA ASP A 61 11.77 -11.10 -11.45
C ASP A 61 10.75 -10.00 -11.80
N PRO A 62 9.88 -9.61 -10.84
CA PRO A 62 8.89 -8.56 -11.08
C PRO A 62 9.52 -7.18 -11.31
N GLU A 63 10.76 -6.96 -10.86
CA GLU A 63 11.48 -5.69 -11.01
C GLU A 63 11.96 -5.49 -12.45
N GLY A 64 12.50 -6.55 -13.06
CA GLY A 64 12.87 -6.58 -14.48
C GLY A 64 11.70 -6.83 -15.44
N PHE A 65 10.53 -7.21 -14.93
CA PHE A 65 9.38 -7.54 -15.75
C PHE A 65 8.82 -6.32 -16.50
N CYS A 66 8.56 -6.51 -17.79
CA CYS A 66 7.90 -5.53 -18.63
C CYS A 66 6.64 -6.12 -19.27
N LEU A 67 5.56 -5.34 -19.29
CA LEU A 67 4.28 -5.68 -19.90
C LEU A 67 3.81 -4.50 -20.73
N ASP A 68 3.54 -4.73 -22.02
CA ASP A 68 3.09 -3.69 -22.96
C ASP A 68 4.03 -2.46 -23.03
N GLY A 69 5.34 -2.70 -22.90
CA GLY A 69 6.35 -1.63 -22.90
C GLY A 69 6.44 -0.83 -21.59
N LYS A 70 5.72 -1.25 -20.55
CA LYS A 70 5.70 -0.62 -19.22
C LYS A 70 6.29 -1.54 -18.15
N SER A 71 6.58 -1.01 -16.97
CA SER A 71 7.22 -1.76 -15.89
C SER A 71 6.39 -1.71 -14.62
N PRO A 72 5.42 -2.63 -14.45
CA PRO A 72 4.43 -2.58 -13.37
C PRO A 72 4.99 -2.30 -11.98
N LEU A 73 6.07 -3.00 -11.58
CA LEU A 73 6.65 -2.85 -10.25
C LEU A 73 7.47 -1.56 -10.11
N ARG A 74 8.25 -1.18 -11.12
CA ARG A 74 9.01 0.07 -11.09
C ARG A 74 8.10 1.30 -11.06
N ASP A 75 7.02 1.25 -11.83
CA ASP A 75 5.99 2.29 -11.83
C ASP A 75 5.26 2.36 -10.47
N LEU A 76 5.06 1.21 -9.81
CA LEU A 76 4.54 1.16 -8.44
C LEU A 76 5.51 1.81 -7.44
N TRP A 77 6.81 1.50 -7.50
CA TRP A 77 7.81 2.09 -6.62
C TRP A 77 7.88 3.62 -6.75
N GLY A 78 7.90 4.14 -7.98
CA GLY A 78 7.89 5.60 -8.18
C GLY A 78 6.66 6.28 -7.57
N ARG A 79 5.49 5.64 -7.65
CA ARG A 79 4.26 6.14 -7.00
C ARG A 79 4.30 6.05 -5.49
N VAL A 80 4.89 4.99 -4.94
CA VAL A 80 5.08 4.82 -3.49
C VAL A 80 5.96 5.93 -2.94
N GLU A 81 7.10 6.21 -3.59
CA GLU A 81 8.01 7.31 -3.20
C GLU A 81 7.29 8.66 -3.23
N THR A 82 6.64 8.98 -4.35
CA THR A 82 5.91 10.25 -4.52
C THR A 82 4.78 10.40 -3.49
N SER A 83 4.02 9.34 -3.26
CA SER A 83 2.92 9.35 -2.28
C SER A 83 3.42 9.45 -0.84
N TRP A 84 4.58 8.84 -0.55
CA TRP A 84 5.21 8.91 0.78
C TRP A 84 5.58 10.35 1.14
N ASP A 85 6.17 11.09 0.20
CA ASP A 85 6.50 12.50 0.40
C ASP A 85 5.24 13.34 0.62
N VAL A 86 4.15 13.07 -0.13
CA VAL A 86 2.86 13.75 0.08
C VAL A 86 2.32 13.48 1.48
N ILE A 87 2.33 12.21 1.93
CA ILE A 87 1.85 11.82 3.26
C ILE A 87 2.65 12.51 4.38
N LEU A 88 3.98 12.54 4.26
CA LEU A 88 4.83 13.18 5.27
C LEU A 88 4.64 14.70 5.31
N ASN A 89 4.51 15.35 4.15
CA ASN A 89 4.35 16.80 4.09
C ASN A 89 2.94 17.27 4.48
N ASP A 90 1.91 16.46 4.24
CA ASP A 90 0.53 16.79 4.60
C ASP A 90 0.19 16.39 6.04
N GLY A 91 0.79 15.31 6.55
CA GLY A 91 0.41 14.68 7.81
C GLY A 91 1.03 15.29 9.06
N PHE A 92 2.09 16.09 8.90
CA PHE A 92 2.84 16.66 10.03
C PHE A 92 3.11 18.14 9.76
N GLU A 93 2.55 19.02 10.59
CA GLU A 93 2.99 20.43 10.57
C GLU A 93 4.46 20.50 10.99
N SER A 94 5.23 21.33 10.29
CA SER A 94 6.68 21.45 10.37
C SER A 94 7.19 21.99 11.70
N ASN A 95 6.98 21.26 12.79
CA ASN A 95 7.61 21.49 14.08
C ASN A 95 8.41 20.24 14.45
N ASP A 96 9.64 20.43 14.88
CA ASP A 96 10.59 19.35 15.22
C ASP A 96 10.15 18.47 16.42
N ASP A 97 8.93 18.65 16.94
CA ASP A 97 8.28 17.86 18.00
C ASP A 97 7.20 16.97 17.36
N TYR A 98 7.62 15.80 16.84
CA TYR A 98 6.67 14.71 16.56
C TYR A 98 6.14 14.19 17.89
N ASP A 99 4.88 14.46 18.21
CA ASP A 99 4.19 13.82 19.34
C ASP A 99 3.55 12.50 18.88
N ASP A 100 3.39 11.55 19.80
CA ASP A 100 2.72 10.26 19.58
C ASP A 100 1.23 10.40 19.17
N ASN A 101 0.72 11.64 19.15
CA ASN A 101 -0.65 11.99 18.75
C ASN A 101 -0.80 12.31 17.25
N ASP A 102 0.30 12.44 16.49
CA ASP A 102 0.23 12.72 15.05
C ASP A 102 0.12 11.41 14.25
N ILE A 103 -1.12 10.97 14.03
CA ILE A 103 -1.43 9.70 13.36
C ILE A 103 -2.11 9.97 12.01
N THR A 104 -1.49 9.50 10.94
CA THR A 104 -2.11 9.47 9.60
C THR A 104 -2.65 8.08 9.29
N LEU A 105 -3.96 7.97 9.04
CA LEU A 105 -4.57 6.74 8.53
C LEU A 105 -4.47 6.68 7.01
N ILE A 106 -3.79 5.65 6.49
CA ILE A 106 -3.68 5.39 5.06
C ILE A 106 -4.56 4.18 4.71
N ILE A 107 -5.48 4.35 3.76
CA ILE A 107 -6.27 3.25 3.19
C ILE A 107 -5.80 3.02 1.76
N CYS A 108 -5.22 1.85 1.52
CA CYS A 108 -4.62 1.51 0.23
C CYS A 108 -4.86 0.05 -0.16
N HIS A 109 -4.07 -0.45 -1.11
CA HIS A 109 -4.18 -1.79 -1.67
C HIS A 109 -2.99 -2.68 -1.30
N GLY A 110 -3.11 -3.99 -1.51
CA GLY A 110 -2.15 -4.97 -1.01
C GLY A 110 -0.73 -4.75 -1.55
N ALA A 111 -0.56 -4.58 -2.87
CA ALA A 111 0.78 -4.42 -3.43
C ALA A 111 1.37 -3.05 -3.08
N LEU A 112 0.56 -1.98 -3.09
CA LEU A 112 1.00 -0.64 -2.68
C LEU A 112 1.38 -0.60 -1.18
N GLY A 113 0.52 -1.09 -0.29
CA GLY A 113 0.77 -1.12 1.16
C GLY A 113 2.02 -1.93 1.51
N LYS A 114 2.20 -3.07 0.83
CA LYS A 114 3.45 -3.85 0.89
C LYS A 114 4.69 -3.02 0.53
N CYS A 115 4.60 -2.21 -0.52
CA CYS A 115 5.72 -1.35 -0.92
C CYS A 115 5.90 -0.16 0.02
N MET A 116 4.83 0.40 0.57
CA MET A 116 4.88 1.49 1.57
C MET A 116 5.63 1.06 2.84
N ILE A 117 5.33 -0.12 3.38
CA ILE A 117 6.06 -0.66 4.53
C ILE A 117 7.55 -0.75 4.20
N GLN A 118 7.88 -1.36 3.06
CA GLN A 118 9.27 -1.54 2.66
C GLN A 118 10.01 -0.22 2.43
N ASN A 119 9.34 0.75 1.81
CA ASN A 119 9.87 2.10 1.62
C ASN A 119 10.21 2.76 2.97
N ALA A 120 9.32 2.64 3.95
CA ALA A 120 9.53 3.18 5.30
C ALA A 120 10.70 2.53 6.05
N LEU A 121 11.00 1.25 5.75
CA LEU A 121 12.10 0.50 6.34
C LEU A 121 13.42 0.63 5.54
N GLY A 122 13.41 1.34 4.40
CA GLY A 122 14.58 1.45 3.52
C GLY A 122 14.95 0.14 2.81
N VAL A 123 14.01 -0.78 2.62
CA VAL A 123 14.22 -2.06 1.92
C VAL A 123 13.45 -2.11 0.61
N ARG A 124 13.91 -2.93 -0.35
CA ARG A 124 13.20 -3.20 -1.62
C ARG A 124 13.28 -4.67 -1.98
N ASP A 125 12.34 -5.45 -1.49
CA ASP A 125 12.12 -6.85 -1.85
C ASP A 125 10.62 -7.14 -2.03
N PHE A 126 10.10 -6.78 -3.20
CA PHE A 126 8.69 -7.01 -3.53
C PHE A 126 8.27 -8.48 -3.48
N ARG A 127 9.20 -9.44 -3.48
CA ARG A 127 8.86 -10.87 -3.37
C ARG A 127 8.82 -11.35 -1.92
N ASN A 128 9.41 -10.62 -0.97
CA ASN A 128 9.35 -10.99 0.44
C ASN A 128 7.89 -11.02 0.93
N VAL A 129 7.42 -12.21 1.28
CA VAL A 129 6.03 -12.46 1.68
C VAL A 129 5.71 -11.93 3.08
N GLU A 130 6.73 -11.61 3.89
CA GLU A 130 6.57 -11.03 5.21
C GLU A 130 5.80 -9.71 5.18
N TYR A 131 5.95 -8.92 4.12
CA TYR A 131 5.27 -7.64 3.93
C TYR A 131 3.94 -7.76 3.17
N ALA A 132 3.48 -8.98 2.86
CA ALA A 132 2.17 -9.17 2.26
C ALA A 132 1.07 -8.74 3.23
N LEU A 133 0.03 -8.11 2.66
CA LEU A 133 -1.16 -7.67 3.38
C LEU A 133 -2.38 -8.41 2.85
N GLU A 134 -3.16 -8.94 3.77
CA GLU A 134 -4.49 -9.49 3.51
C GLU A 134 -5.55 -8.38 3.48
N ASN A 135 -6.76 -8.72 3.03
CA ASN A 135 -7.87 -7.77 3.03
C ASN A 135 -8.20 -7.30 4.45
N CYS A 136 -8.32 -5.98 4.61
CA CYS A 136 -8.59 -5.33 5.89
C CYS A 136 -7.53 -5.56 6.98
N GLU A 137 -6.33 -6.01 6.61
CA GLU A 137 -5.20 -6.03 7.54
C GLU A 137 -4.78 -4.60 7.89
N ALA A 138 -4.49 -4.36 9.17
CA ALA A 138 -4.03 -3.06 9.66
C ALA A 138 -2.61 -3.20 10.19
N VAL A 139 -1.75 -2.26 9.80
CA VAL A 139 -0.35 -2.20 10.21
C VAL A 139 -0.04 -0.82 10.75
N GLU A 140 0.99 -0.76 11.58
CA GLU A 140 1.54 0.47 12.11
C GLU A 140 2.98 0.60 11.68
N ILE A 141 3.38 1.81 11.31
CA ILE A 141 4.76 2.16 10.95
C ILE A 141 5.17 3.33 11.85
N LYS A 142 6.31 3.20 12.53
CA LYS A 142 6.85 4.24 13.42
C LYS A 142 8.36 4.16 13.50
N ALA A 143 9.04 5.28 13.22
CA ALA A 143 10.50 5.43 13.35
C ALA A 143 11.31 4.28 12.71
N GLY A 144 11.01 3.94 11.45
CA GLY A 144 11.70 2.88 10.71
C GLY A 144 11.43 1.46 11.23
N ARG A 145 10.36 1.28 12.01
CA ARG A 145 9.86 -0.01 12.48
C ARG A 145 8.41 -0.18 12.07
N TRP A 146 7.95 -1.42 12.07
CA TRP A 146 6.55 -1.72 11.79
C TRP A 146 6.02 -2.91 12.59
N ARG A 147 4.69 -3.01 12.67
CA ARG A 147 4.00 -4.18 13.21
C ARG A 147 2.63 -4.34 12.58
N ARG A 148 2.03 -5.52 12.78
CA ARG A 148 0.61 -5.75 12.53
C ARG A 148 -0.19 -5.33 13.76
N LEU A 149 -1.37 -4.77 13.53
CA LEU A 149 -2.35 -4.44 14.55
C LEU A 149 -3.59 -5.33 14.44
N HIS A 150 -4.00 -5.66 13.21
CA HIS A 150 -5.18 -6.47 12.95
C HIS A 150 -4.86 -7.47 11.83
N PRO A 151 -5.32 -8.74 11.90
CA PRO A 151 -6.21 -9.31 12.92
C PRO A 151 -5.55 -9.70 14.24
N VAL A 152 -4.22 -9.87 14.25
CA VAL A 152 -3.45 -10.22 15.44
C VAL A 152 -2.28 -9.26 15.53
N GLU A 153 -2.12 -8.63 16.69
CA GLU A 153 -1.01 -7.72 16.95
C GLU A 153 0.33 -8.49 16.94
N SER A 154 1.33 -7.94 16.27
CA SER A 154 2.68 -8.50 16.26
C SER A 154 3.64 -7.63 17.06
N GLU A 155 4.77 -8.23 17.45
CA GLU A 155 5.93 -7.47 17.91
C GLU A 155 6.41 -6.49 16.83
N TRP A 156 7.07 -5.41 17.27
CA TRP A 156 7.74 -4.47 16.40
C TRP A 156 8.94 -5.11 15.71
N LYS A 157 9.09 -4.83 14.42
CA LYS A 157 10.19 -5.27 13.57
C LYS A 157 10.93 -4.08 12.98
#